data_AF-A0AAW9Q342-F1
#
_entry.id   AF-A0AAW9Q342-F1
#
_cell.length_a   1.000
_cell.length_b   1.000
_cell.length_c   1.000
_cell.angle_alpha   90.00
_cell.angle_beta   90.00
_cell.angle_gamma   90.00
#
_symmetry.space_group_name_H-M   'P 1'
#
loop_
_entity.id
_entity.type
_entity.pdbx_description
1 polymer ?
#
loop_
_entity_poly.entity_id
_entity_poly.type
_entity_poly.pdbx_seq_one_letter_code
_entity_poly.pdbx_strand_id
1 'polypeptide(L)'
;MATIAIFRLIDRYIGSSECFFLGDFNDQTLVEFYPKYCEFELEAELIQFMGRNIYERFAAAFFTASCTHQAKIIRGVLKRFPLNASSHCPETRTKELYTKLLGMAEMLDGLSHPEREQEGIFMSKNSVLRS
;
A
#
# COMPACT_ATOMS: atom_id res chain seq x y z
N MET A 1 12.88 -7.14 -0.03
CA MET A 1 13.26 -6.58 1.29
C MET A 1 12.42 -5.37 1.72
N ALA A 2 11.88 -4.54 0.81
CA ALA A 2 11.09 -3.35 1.18
C ALA A 2 9.73 -3.63 1.85
N THR A 3 9.06 -4.72 1.46
CA THR A 3 7.64 -4.99 1.81
C THR A 3 7.41 -5.23 3.31
N ILE A 4 8.33 -5.94 3.99
CA ILE A 4 8.23 -6.20 5.44
C ILE A 4 8.42 -4.91 6.25
N ALA A 5 9.29 -4.00 5.79
CA ALA A 5 9.49 -2.71 6.44
C ALA A 5 8.25 -1.81 6.30
N ILE A 6 7.61 -1.81 5.13
CA ILE A 6 6.36 -1.09 4.90
C ILE A 6 5.25 -1.61 5.82
N PHE A 7 5.10 -2.94 5.91
CA PHE A 7 4.10 -3.56 6.75
C PHE A 7 4.23 -3.13 8.22
N ARG A 8 5.46 -3.17 8.76
CA ARG A 8 5.73 -2.67 10.13
C ARG A 8 5.42 -1.18 10.31
N LEU A 9 5.58 -0.36 9.26
CA LEU A 9 5.22 1.06 9.32
C LEU A 9 3.70 1.24 9.31
N ILE A 10 2.98 0.44 8.53
CA ILE A 10 1.51 0.40 8.55
C ILE A 10 1.01 -0.01 9.93
N ASP A 11 1.57 -1.05 10.54
CA ASP A 11 1.18 -1.48 11.90
C ASP A 11 1.37 -0.36 12.93
N ARG A 12 2.52 0.34 12.87
CA ARG A 12 2.79 1.50 13.74
C ARG A 12 1.86 2.67 13.44
N TYR A 13 1.44 2.84 12.19
CA TYR A 13 0.59 3.96 11.78
C TYR A 13 -0.89 3.73 12.13
N ILE A 14 -1.41 2.53 11.87
CA ILE A 14 -2.77 2.14 12.24
C ILE A 14 -2.88 1.96 13.76
N GLY A 15 -1.86 1.37 14.37
CA GLY A 15 -1.81 0.98 15.77
C GLY A 15 -2.27 -0.47 15.92
N SER A 16 -1.37 -1.35 16.37
CA SER A 16 -1.73 -2.68 16.84
C SER A 16 -1.51 -2.73 18.35
N SER A 17 -2.59 -2.79 19.13
CA SER A 17 -2.49 -3.20 20.53
C SER A 17 -1.98 -4.65 20.56
N GLU A 18 -1.33 -5.06 21.66
CA GLU A 18 -0.71 -6.38 21.87
C GLU A 18 -1.64 -7.62 21.67
N CYS A 19 -2.86 -7.43 21.16
CA CYS A 19 -3.90 -8.42 20.94
C CYS A 19 -4.33 -8.57 19.46
N PHE A 20 -3.42 -8.64 18.49
CA PHE A 20 -3.75 -9.04 17.10
C PHE A 20 -4.79 -8.19 16.35
N PHE A 21 -5.07 -6.96 16.82
CA PHE A 21 -6.01 -6.04 16.19
C PHE A 21 -5.26 -5.05 15.30
N LEU A 22 -5.74 -4.87 14.07
CA LEU A 22 -5.29 -3.81 13.18
C LEU A 22 -6.21 -2.60 13.40
N GLY A 23 -5.87 -1.69 14.32
CA GLY A 23 -6.70 -0.52 14.61
C GLY A 23 -8.15 -0.88 14.95
N ASP A 24 -9.09 -0.35 14.16
CA ASP A 24 -10.54 -0.60 14.26
C ASP A 24 -11.07 -1.67 13.28
N PHE A 25 -10.17 -2.43 12.62
CA PHE A 25 -10.58 -3.42 11.65
C PHE A 25 -11.24 -4.64 12.30
N ASN A 26 -12.40 -4.98 11.76
CA ASN A 26 -13.03 -6.30 11.82
C ASN A 26 -13.18 -6.88 10.41
N ASP A 27 -13.64 -8.13 10.30
CA ASP A 27 -13.79 -8.84 9.02
C ASP A 27 -14.61 -8.06 7.99
N GLN A 28 -15.74 -7.47 8.39
CA GLN A 28 -16.58 -6.67 7.50
C GLN A 28 -15.85 -5.41 7.01
N THR A 29 -15.26 -4.65 7.93
CA THR A 29 -14.57 -3.40 7.58
C THR A 29 -13.28 -3.64 6.79
N LEU A 30 -12.70 -4.84 6.84
CA LEU A 30 -11.55 -5.23 6.02
C LEU A 30 -11.97 -5.51 4.59
N VAL A 31 -13.07 -6.24 4.39
CA VAL A 31 -13.63 -6.47 3.04
C VAL A 31 -14.04 -5.13 2.41
N GLU A 32 -14.73 -4.26 3.16
CA GLU A 32 -15.15 -2.95 2.68
C GLU A 32 -13.97 -2.00 2.39
N PHE A 33 -12.81 -2.22 3.03
CA PHE A 33 -11.67 -1.32 2.92
C PHE A 33 -11.07 -1.27 1.51
N TYR A 34 -10.93 -2.43 0.85
CA TYR A 34 -10.31 -2.52 -0.46
C TYR A 34 -11.08 -1.72 -1.54
N PRO A 35 -12.39 -1.94 -1.77
CA PRO A 35 -13.14 -1.18 -2.76
C PRO A 35 -13.29 0.30 -2.34
N LYS A 36 -13.50 0.59 -1.05
CA LYS A 36 -13.81 1.94 -0.57
C LYS A 36 -12.61 2.88 -0.54
N TYR A 37 -11.42 2.37 -0.18
CA TYR A 37 -10.24 3.22 0.03
C TYR A 37 -9.10 2.92 -0.93
N CYS A 38 -9.00 1.68 -1.42
CA CYS A 38 -7.91 1.25 -2.29
C CYS A 38 -8.28 1.24 -3.77
N GLU A 39 -9.56 1.40 -4.13
CA GLU A 39 -10.02 1.45 -5.53
C GLU A 39 -9.69 0.16 -6.30
N PHE A 40 -9.82 -0.99 -5.62
CA PHE A 40 -9.83 -2.32 -6.23
C PHE A 40 -10.61 -3.31 -5.38
N GLU A 41 -11.18 -4.32 -6.02
CA GLU A 41 -11.92 -5.39 -5.34
C GLU A 41 -11.00 -6.58 -5.08
N LEU A 42 -10.91 -7.02 -3.82
CA LEU A 42 -10.56 -8.39 -3.50
C LEU A 42 -11.86 -9.15 -3.26
N GLU A 43 -11.97 -10.36 -3.79
CA GLU A 43 -13.08 -11.23 -3.43
C GLU A 43 -13.06 -11.47 -1.91
N ALA A 44 -14.19 -11.19 -1.25
CA ALA A 44 -14.33 -11.30 0.19
C ALA A 44 -13.99 -12.71 0.70
N GLU A 45 -14.32 -13.73 -0.08
CA GLU A 45 -14.02 -15.13 0.21
C GLU A 45 -12.50 -15.38 0.25
N LEU A 46 -11.74 -14.81 -0.70
CA LEU A 46 -10.28 -14.92 -0.73
C LEU A 46 -9.65 -14.27 0.51
N ILE A 47 -10.15 -13.12 0.96
CA ILE A 47 -9.66 -12.44 2.18
C ILE A 47 -9.83 -13.33 3.41
N GLN A 48 -10.93 -14.08 3.52
CA GLN A 48 -11.19 -14.92 4.69
C GLN A 48 -10.23 -16.11 4.81
N PHE A 49 -9.77 -16.66 3.69
CA PHE A 49 -8.82 -17.77 3.64
C PHE A 49 -7.34 -17.36 3.71
N MET A 50 -7.05 -16.05 3.66
CA MET A 50 -5.68 -15.52 3.66
C MET A 50 -4.97 -15.56 5.03
N GLY A 51 -5.67 -15.89 6.11
CA GLY A 51 -5.08 -15.93 7.45
C GLY A 51 -6.08 -16.27 8.56
N ARG A 52 -5.56 -16.53 9.76
CA ARG A 52 -6.37 -16.94 10.93
C ARG A 52 -6.98 -15.77 11.70
N ASN A 53 -6.45 -14.57 11.50
CA ASN A 53 -6.92 -13.34 12.13
C ASN A 53 -6.80 -12.15 11.17
N ILE A 54 -7.37 -11.00 11.55
CA ILE A 54 -7.46 -9.81 10.70
C ILE A 54 -6.09 -9.30 10.25
N TYR A 55 -5.10 -9.38 11.13
CA TYR A 55 -3.74 -8.97 10.86
C TYR A 55 -3.08 -9.89 9.83
N GLU A 56 -3.17 -11.22 10.02
CA GLU A 56 -2.63 -12.20 9.08
C GLU A 56 -3.28 -12.05 7.69
N ARG A 57 -4.60 -11.83 7.63
CA ARG A 57 -5.33 -11.60 6.38
C ARG A 57 -4.88 -10.33 5.67
N PHE A 58 -4.80 -9.20 6.39
CA PHE A 58 -4.32 -7.94 5.83
C PHE A 58 -2.86 -8.05 5.35
N ALA A 59 -2.00 -8.72 6.13
CA ALA A 59 -0.61 -8.99 5.76
C ALA A 59 -0.52 -9.82 4.49
N ALA A 60 -1.23 -10.94 4.41
CA ALA A 60 -1.26 -11.80 3.25
C ALA A 60 -1.75 -11.05 2.00
N ALA A 61 -2.82 -10.27 2.11
CA ALA A 61 -3.31 -9.43 1.02
C ALA A 61 -2.26 -8.41 0.56
N PHE A 62 -1.54 -7.79 1.49
CA PHE A 62 -0.47 -6.84 1.15
C PHE A 62 0.71 -7.53 0.46
N PHE A 63 1.21 -8.65 0.99
CA PHE A 63 2.40 -9.32 0.46
C PHE A 63 2.16 -10.03 -0.88
N THR A 64 0.93 -10.45 -1.17
CA THR A 64 0.56 -11.09 -2.43
C THR A 64 0.17 -10.10 -3.53
N ALA A 65 -0.17 -8.87 -3.16
CA ALA A 65 -0.52 -7.81 -4.10
C ALA A 65 0.68 -7.37 -4.98
N SER A 66 0.37 -6.93 -6.21
CA SER A 66 1.34 -6.27 -7.09
C SER A 66 1.85 -4.95 -6.50
N CYS A 67 2.97 -4.41 -6.99
CA CYS A 67 3.50 -3.13 -6.50
C CYS A 67 2.46 -1.99 -6.61
N THR A 68 1.73 -1.91 -7.72
CA THR A 68 0.63 -0.95 -7.91
C THR A 68 -0.48 -1.13 -6.87
N HIS A 69 -0.87 -2.37 -6.58
CA HIS A 69 -1.89 -2.66 -5.57
C HIS A 69 -1.38 -2.40 -4.14
N GLN A 70 -0.12 -2.69 -3.83
CA GLN A 70 0.50 -2.32 -2.57
C GLN A 70 0.52 -0.80 -2.36
N ALA A 71 0.84 -0.03 -3.40
CA ALA A 71 0.77 1.43 -3.37
C ALA A 71 -0.66 1.93 -3.06
N LYS A 72 -1.67 1.33 -3.71
CA LYS A 72 -3.09 1.60 -3.45
C LYS A 72 -3.49 1.25 -2.01
N ILE A 73 -3.05 0.11 -1.47
CA ILE A 73 -3.32 -0.28 -0.08
C ILE A 73 -2.74 0.76 0.89
N ILE A 74 -1.50 1.19 0.69
CA ILE A 74 -0.87 2.21 1.55
C ILE A 74 -1.66 3.51 1.51
N ARG A 75 -2.00 3.99 0.30
CA ARG A 75 -2.83 5.21 0.15
C ARG A 75 -4.19 5.04 0.80
N GLY A 76 -4.81 3.86 0.68
CA GLY A 76 -6.07 3.53 1.33
C GLY A 76 -5.98 3.60 2.86
N VAL A 77 -4.91 3.08 3.45
CA VAL A 77 -4.65 3.20 4.90
C VAL A 77 -4.54 4.66 5.31
N LEU A 78 -3.78 5.47 4.58
CA LEU A 78 -3.61 6.90 4.88
C LEU A 78 -4.94 7.68 4.76
N LYS A 79 -5.82 7.30 3.82
CA LYS A 79 -7.17 7.87 3.67
C LYS A 79 -8.10 7.46 4.82
N ARG A 80 -8.09 6.19 5.23
CA ARG A 80 -8.95 5.68 6.30
C ARG A 80 -8.52 6.17 7.68
N PHE A 81 -7.22 6.30 7.92
CA PHE A 81 -6.64 6.74 9.19
C PHE A 81 -5.92 8.09 9.01
N PRO A 82 -6.65 9.21 8.90
CA PRO A 82 -6.03 10.52 8.74
C PRO A 82 -5.25 10.93 10.00
N LEU A 83 -4.22 11.77 9.82
CA LEU A 83 -3.39 12.31 10.91
C LEU A 83 -4.21 13.02 11.99
N ASN A 84 -5.29 13.68 11.60
CA ASN A 84 -6.12 14.49 12.49
C ASN A 84 -7.36 13.72 13.01
N ALA A 85 -7.34 12.39 12.96
CA ALA A 85 -8.43 11.59 13.48
C ALA A 85 -8.64 11.88 14.99
N SER A 86 -9.86 12.29 15.33
CA SER A 86 -10.22 12.73 16.69
C SER A 86 -10.31 11.59 17.71
N SER A 87 -10.17 10.34 17.26
CA SER A 87 -10.36 9.13 18.07
C SER A 87 -9.41 8.03 17.57
N HIS A 88 -8.91 7.18 18.47
CA HIS A 88 -8.05 6.03 18.14
C HIS A 88 -6.80 6.38 17.28
N CYS A 89 -6.16 7.50 17.61
CA CYS A 89 -4.89 7.91 17.01
C CYS A 89 -3.74 7.44 17.92
N PRO A 90 -2.93 6.44 17.53
CA PRO A 90 -1.77 6.05 18.30
C PRO A 90 -0.72 7.16 18.26
N GLU A 91 0.07 7.32 19.32
CA GLU A 91 1.12 8.35 19.42
C GLU A 91 2.14 8.26 18.26
N THR A 92 2.31 7.06 17.69
CA THR A 92 3.18 6.77 16.56
C THR A 92 2.65 7.29 15.22
N ARG A 93 1.39 7.73 15.13
CA ARG A 93 0.79 8.28 13.90
C ARG A 93 1.22 9.73 13.69
N THR A 94 2.50 9.91 13.34
CA THR A 94 3.11 11.23 13.11
C THR A 94 3.05 11.63 11.64
N LYS A 95 3.15 12.94 11.37
CA LYS A 95 3.28 13.48 10.01
C LYS A 95 4.51 12.93 9.28
N GLU A 96 5.59 12.65 10.00
CA GLU A 96 6.79 12.02 9.46
C GLU A 96 6.48 10.62 8.93
N LEU A 97 5.79 9.79 9.74
CA LEU A 97 5.43 8.43 9.36
C LEU A 97 4.44 8.43 8.18
N TYR A 98 3.47 9.35 8.17
CA TYR A 98 2.57 9.57 7.03
C TYR A 98 3.35 9.86 5.74
N THR A 99 4.28 10.82 5.80
CA THR A 99 5.07 11.25 4.64
C THR A 99 5.95 10.10 4.13
N LYS A 100 6.52 9.31 5.05
CA LYS A 100 7.33 8.15 4.71
C LYS A 100 6.51 7.06 4.02
N LEU A 101 5.32 6.75 4.53
CA LEU A 101 4.40 5.79 3.92
C LEU A 101 3.96 6.27 2.53
N LEU A 102 3.64 7.56 2.38
CA LEU A 102 3.28 8.13 1.10
C LEU A 102 4.43 8.01 0.07
N GLY A 103 5.66 8.33 0.46
CA GLY A 103 6.83 8.18 -0.41
C GLY A 103 7.09 6.71 -0.81
N MET A 104 6.82 5.76 0.08
CA MET A 104 6.89 4.32 -0.25
C MET A 104 5.81 3.92 -1.25
N ALA A 105 4.59 4.46 -1.13
CA ALA A 105 3.54 4.22 -2.11
C ALA A 105 3.92 4.75 -3.49
N GLU A 106 4.49 5.97 -3.58
CA GLU A 106 4.95 6.51 -4.86
C GLU A 106 6.09 5.70 -5.48
N MET A 107 7.04 5.23 -4.65
CA MET A 107 8.09 4.33 -5.12
C MET A 107 7.53 3.04 -5.71
N LEU A 108 6.58 2.40 -5.01
CA LEU A 108 5.94 1.17 -5.48
C LEU A 108 5.17 1.37 -6.79
N ASP A 109 4.50 2.51 -6.95
CA ASP A 109 3.79 2.85 -8.18
C ASP A 109 4.77 3.08 -9.35
N GLY A 110 5.90 3.75 -9.09
CA GLY A 110 6.97 3.96 -10.06
C GLY A 110 7.64 2.67 -10.51
N LEU A 111 7.81 1.69 -9.61
CA LEU A 111 8.38 0.37 -9.94
C LEU A 111 7.48 -0.45 -10.88
N SER A 112 6.17 -0.21 -10.89
CA SER A 112 5.24 -0.81 -11.87
C SER A 112 5.26 -0.16 -13.26
N HIS A 113 5.99 0.95 -13.43
CA HIS A 113 6.13 1.66 -14.71
C HIS A 113 7.60 1.84 -15.09
N PRO A 114 8.31 0.78 -15.52
CA PRO A 114 9.70 0.90 -15.97
C PRO A 114 9.91 1.64 -17.31
N GLU A 115 8.86 2.15 -17.96
CA GLU A 115 8.94 2.65 -19.35
C GLU A 115 8.64 4.15 -19.51
N ARG A 116 9.45 5.04 -18.92
CA ARG A 116 9.47 6.46 -19.35
C ARG A 116 10.86 7.11 -19.42
N GLU A 117 11.88 6.37 -19.84
CA GLU A 117 13.19 7.00 -20.11
C GLU A 117 14.03 6.42 -21.27
N GLN A 118 13.43 5.77 -22.29
CA GLN A 118 14.20 5.31 -23.47
C GLN A 118 13.71 5.74 -24.86
N GLU A 119 12.68 6.58 -25.00
CA GLU A 119 12.26 7.06 -26.33
C GLU A 119 12.99 8.32 -26.84
N GLY A 120 13.98 8.83 -26.10
CA GLY A 120 14.76 10.02 -26.51
C GLY A 120 16.05 9.75 -27.28
N ILE A 121 16.58 8.51 -27.27
CA ILE A 121 17.97 8.24 -27.72
C ILE A 121 18.03 7.50 -29.07
N PHE A 122 16.96 6.85 -29.52
CA PHE A 122 17.01 6.03 -30.74
C PHE A 122 16.81 6.81 -32.05
N MET A 123 16.19 8.00 -32.03
CA MET A 123 15.87 8.76 -33.24
C MET A 123 17.06 9.59 -33.81
N SER A 124 18.17 9.74 -33.07
CA SER A 124 19.30 10.58 -33.49
C SER A 124 20.44 9.82 -34.21
N LYS A 125 20.37 8.48 -34.28
CA LYS A 125 21.45 7.66 -34.90
C LYS A 125 21.16 7.14 -36.31
N ASN A 126 19.97 7.37 -36.87
CA ASN A 126 19.61 6.88 -38.21
C ASN A 126 19.69 7.91 -39.34
N SER A 127 20.25 9.10 -39.09
CA SER A 127 20.53 10.09 -40.16
C SER A 127 21.88 9.91 -40.84
N VAL A 128 22.66 8.89 -40.46
CA VAL A 128 23.92 8.53 -41.13
C VAL A 128 23.73 7.13 -41.67
N LEU A 129 23.26 7.02 -42.92
CA LEU A 129 23.35 5.89 -43.87
C LEU A 129 22.19 5.95 -44.88
N ARG A 130 22.07 7.08 -45.59
CA ARG A 130 21.53 7.12 -46.96
C ARG A 130 22.35 8.12 -47.74
N SER A 131 23.57 7.68 -48.07
CA SER A 131 24.36 8.16 -49.20
C SER A 131 23.69 7.73 -50.51
#